data_AF-A0A6M4GZG8-F1
#
_entry.id   AF-A0A6M4GZG8-F1
#
_cell.length_a   1.000
_cell.length_b   1.000
_cell.length_c   1.000
_cell.angle_alpha   90.00
_cell.angle_beta   90.00
_cell.angle_gamma   90.00
#
_symmetry.space_group_name_H-M   'P 1'
#
loop_
_entity.id
_entity.type
_entity.pdbx_description
1 polymer ?
#
loop_
_entity_poly.entity_id
_entity_poly.type
_entity_poly.pdbx_seq_one_letter_code
_entity_poly.pdbx_strand_id
1 'polypeptide(L)' 'MRNPFTAHPNDVGETYAEHAVFAMRYGAKMTLGGIAALAHGLFPFLFRTTASRITDELGETLRASRNRGRTANEDTRQA' A
#
# COMPACT_ATOMS: atom_id res chain seq x y z
N MET A 1 -25.54 12.14 3.98
CA MET A 1 -24.34 11.51 4.57
C MET A 1 -23.40 11.10 3.43
N ARG A 2 -22.12 11.48 3.45
CA ARG A 2 -21.14 10.98 2.47
C ARG A 2 -20.83 9.51 2.81
N ASN A 3 -20.90 8.62 1.83
CA ASN A 3 -20.56 7.20 2.01
C ASN A 3 -19.02 7.09 2.13
N PRO A 4 -18.46 6.69 3.28
CA PRO A 4 -17.01 6.64 3.48
C PRO A 4 -16.31 5.61 2.57
N PHE A 5 -17.02 4.56 2.15
CA PHE A 5 -16.49 3.52 1.27
C PHE A 5 -16.26 4.02 -0.16
N THR A 6 -17.01 5.02 -0.61
CA THR A 6 -16.88 5.55 -1.97
C THR A 6 -16.31 6.96 -2.00
N ALA A 7 -16.50 7.76 -0.95
CA ALA A 7 -15.97 9.11 -0.87
C ALA A 7 -14.42 9.12 -0.93
N HIS A 8 -13.75 8.28 -0.14
CA HIS A 8 -12.29 8.27 -0.13
C HIS A 8 -11.67 7.76 -1.44
N PRO A 9 -12.08 6.62 -2.03
CA PRO A 9 -11.57 6.18 -3.33
C PRO A 9 -11.84 7.22 -4.43
N ASN A 10 -13.04 7.81 -4.46
CA ASN A 10 -13.36 8.83 -5.45
C ASN A 10 -12.50 10.10 -5.31
N ASP A 11 -12.15 10.52 -4.08
CA ASP A 11 -11.28 11.67 -3.84
C ASP A 11 -9.85 11.47 -4.40
N VAL A 12 -9.44 10.20 -4.64
CA VAL A 12 -8.15 9.85 -5.25
C VAL A 12 -8.28 9.28 -6.67
N GLY A 13 -9.48 9.35 -7.26
CA GLY A 13 -9.74 8.89 -8.63
C GLY A 13 -9.76 7.38 -8.82
N GLU A 14 -9.99 6.60 -7.76
CA GLU A 14 -10.06 5.13 -7.80
C GLU A 14 -11.48 4.64 -7.52
N THR A 15 -11.85 3.50 -8.12
CA THR A 15 -13.06 2.79 -7.69
C THR A 15 -12.84 2.12 -6.33
N TYR A 16 -13.92 1.89 -5.58
CA TYR A 16 -13.83 1.18 -4.31
C TYR A 16 -13.13 -0.19 -4.44
N ALA A 17 -13.39 -0.92 -5.52
CA ALA A 17 -12.79 -2.23 -5.74
C ALA A 17 -11.28 -2.13 -5.99
N GLU A 18 -10.82 -1.19 -6.82
CA GLU A 18 -9.39 -0.96 -7.07
C GLU A 18 -8.65 -0.59 -5.80
N HIS A 19 -9.20 0.37 -5.05
CA HIS A 19 -8.63 0.85 -3.81
C HIS A 19 -8.58 -0.26 -2.74
N ALA A 20 -9.68 -1.00 -2.59
CA ALA A 20 -9.77 -2.09 -1.61
C ALA A 20 -8.80 -3.24 -1.94
N VAL A 21 -8.72 -3.66 -3.20
CA VAL A 21 -7.79 -4.73 -3.62
C VAL A 21 -6.33 -4.30 -3.41
N PHE A 22 -5.99 -3.07 -3.76
CA PHE A 22 -4.66 -2.52 -3.51
C PHE A 22 -4.33 -2.51 -2.01
N ALA A 23 -5.22 -1.92 -1.20
CA ALA A 23 -5.05 -1.80 0.25
C ALA A 23 -4.91 -3.18 0.92
N MET A 24 -5.74 -4.15 0.54
CA MET A 24 -5.69 -5.51 1.09
C MET A 24 -4.39 -6.24 0.73
N ARG A 25 -3.92 -6.15 -0.52
CA ARG A 25 -2.65 -6.77 -0.95
C ARG A 25 -1.45 -6.11 -0.28
N TYR A 26 -1.46 -4.78 -0.17
CA TYR A 26 -0.43 -4.02 0.51
C TYR A 26 -0.37 -4.40 2.00
N GLY A 27 -1.52 -4.41 2.68
CA GLY A 27 -1.64 -4.79 4.09
C GLY A 27 -1.18 -6.22 4.36
N ALA A 28 -1.56 -7.18 3.50
CA ALA A 28 -1.14 -8.57 3.64
C ALA A 28 0.39 -8.74 3.57
N LYS A 29 1.05 -8.09 2.58
CA LYS A 29 2.51 -8.08 2.49
C LYS A 29 3.16 -7.41 3.69
N MET A 30 2.63 -6.28 4.14
CA MET A 30 3.14 -5.56 5.31
C MET A 30 3.07 -6.41 6.59
N THR A 31 1.95 -7.09 6.82
CA THR A 31 1.79 -8.02 7.94
C THR A 31 2.80 -9.17 7.87
N LEU A 32 3.02 -9.75 6.68
CA LEU A 32 4.02 -10.80 6.50
C LEU A 32 5.44 -10.31 6.81
N GLY A 33 5.80 -9.10 6.35
CA GLY A 33 7.08 -8.47 6.66
C GLY A 33 7.26 -8.23 8.16
N GLY A 34 6.21 -7.77 8.84
CA GLY A 34 6.19 -7.59 10.30
C GLY A 34 6.38 -8.91 11.05
N ILE A 35 5.65 -9.96 10.66
CA ILE A 35 5.81 -11.31 11.26
C ILE A 35 7.23 -11.83 11.03
N ALA A 36 7.79 -11.66 9.84
CA ALA A 36 9.16 -12.05 9.53
C ALA A 36 10.19 -11.30 10.40
N ALA A 37 10.01 -9.99 10.61
CA ALA A 37 10.86 -9.18 11.47
C ALA A 37 10.80 -9.62 12.95
N LEU A 38 9.59 -9.89 13.46
CA LEU A 38 9.40 -10.39 14.83
C LEU A 38 10.06 -11.76 15.03
N ALA A 39 9.85 -12.69 14.08
CA ALA A 39 10.48 -14.00 14.11
C ALA A 39 12.02 -13.91 14.03
N HIS A 40 12.55 -12.99 13.21
CA HIS A 40 13.99 -12.72 13.15
C HIS A 40 14.54 -12.14 14.46
N GLY A 41 13.79 -11.23 15.11
CA GLY A 41 14.17 -10.67 16.41
C GLY A 41 14.26 -11.74 17.51
N LEU A 42 13.44 -12.79 17.45
CA LEU A 42 13.51 -13.93 18.36
C LEU A 42 14.55 -14.98 17.93
N PHE A 43 14.69 -15.21 16.62
CA PHE A 43 15.59 -16.19 16.02
C PHE A 43 16.44 -15.52 14.93
N PRO A 44 17.65 -15.01 15.26
CA PRO A 44 18.46 -14.18 14.34
C PRO A 44 18.88 -14.86 13.03
N PHE A 45 18.72 -16.18 12.92
CA PHE A 45 19.02 -16.94 11.70
C PHE A 45 17.82 -17.08 10.75
N LEU A 46 16.59 -16.85 11.21
CA LEU A 46 15.38 -16.88 10.37
C LEU A 46 15.23 -15.55 9.61
N PHE A 47 14.71 -15.60 8.38
CA PHE A 47 14.22 -14.43 7.63
C PHE A 47 15.19 -13.23 7.52
N ARG A 48 16.51 -13.47 7.54
CA ARG A 48 17.58 -12.45 7.61
C ARG A 48 17.42 -11.25 6.66
N THR A 49 16.86 -11.46 5.47
CA THR A 49 16.64 -10.40 4.47
C THR A 49 15.17 -10.22 4.08
N THR A 50 14.28 -11.06 4.60
CA THR A 50 12.87 -11.09 4.17
C THR A 50 12.14 -9.81 4.59
N ALA A 51 12.31 -9.37 5.84
CA ALA A 51 11.65 -8.17 6.34
C ALA A 51 12.11 -6.91 5.58
N SER A 52 13.41 -6.76 5.35
CA SER A 52 13.97 -5.63 4.61
C SER A 52 13.48 -5.61 3.16
N ARG A 53 13.56 -6.75 2.45
CA ARG A 53 13.07 -6.85 1.07
C ARG A 53 11.58 -6.51 0.94
N ILE A 54 10.75 -7.02 1.85
CA ILE A 54 9.32 -6.70 1.85
C ILE A 54 9.10 -5.20 2.10
N THR A 55 9.87 -4.59 3.00
CA THR A 55 9.78 -3.15 3.29
C THR A 55 10.16 -2.30 2.09
N ASP A 56 11.23 -2.67 1.37
CA ASP A 56 11.66 -1.99 0.15
C ASP A 56 10.58 -2.09 -0.95
N GLU A 57 10.06 -3.30 -1.19
CA GLU A 57 8.96 -3.53 -2.15
C GLU A 57 7.70 -2.72 -1.81
N LEU A 58 7.34 -2.64 -0.52
CA LEU A 58 6.20 -1.84 -0.06
C LEU A 58 6.47 -0.34 -0.26
N GLY A 59 7.70 0.11 -0.03
CA GLY A 59 8.11 1.48 -0.29
C GLY A 59 7.96 1.88 -1.76
N GLU A 60 8.44 1.04 -2.67
CA GLU A 60 8.28 1.22 -4.12
C GLU A 60 6.81 1.22 -4.52
N THR A 61 6.04 0.25 -4.03
CA THR A 61 4.60 0.11 -4.30
C THR A 61 3.81 1.36 -3.87
N LEU A 62 4.10 1.88 -2.68
CA LEU A 62 3.43 3.07 -2.13
C LEU A 62 3.80 4.33 -2.91
N ARG A 63 5.07 4.48 -3.30
CA ARG A 63 5.53 5.59 -4.15
C ARG A 63 4.84 5.56 -5.52
N ALA A 64 4.77 4.38 -6.14
CA ALA A 64 4.08 4.21 -7.42
C ALA A 64 2.58 4.55 -7.32
N SER A 65 1.90 4.13 -6.25
CA SER A 65 0.49 4.47 -6.00
C SER A 65 0.29 5.98 -5.82
N ARG A 66 1.14 6.65 -5.04
CA ARG A 66 1.07 8.10 -4.84
C ARG A 66 1.25 8.88 -6.14
N ASN A 67 2.16 8.43 -7.00
CA ASN A 67 2.38 9.07 -8.29
C ASN A 67 1.14 8.97 -9.19
N ARG A 68 0.42 7.83 -9.19
CA ARG A 68 -0.84 7.67 -9.93
C ARG A 68 -1.94 8.61 -9.43
N GLY A 69 -2.11 8.72 -8.11
CA GLY A 69 -3.09 9.65 -7.53
C GLY A 69 -2.74 11.12 -7.81
N ARG A 70 -1.45 11.45 -7.90
CA ARG A 70 -0.98 12.80 -8.28
C ARG A 70 -1.30 13.13 -9.73
N THR A 71 -0.99 12.24 -10.68
CA THR A 71 -1.26 12.48 -12.11
C THR A 71 -2.77 12.65 -12.37
N ALA A 72 -3.62 11.84 -11.73
CA ALA A 72 -5.07 11.95 -11.87
C ALA A 72 -5.64 13.30 -11.36
N ASN A 73 -5.06 13.86 -10.29
CA ASN A 73 -5.46 15.16 -9.76
C ASN A 73 -4.97 16.32 -10.64
N GLU A 74 -3.79 16.19 -11.25
CA GLU A 74 -3.27 17.18 -12.20
C GLU A 74 -4.15 17.25 -13.47
N ASP A 75 -4.62 16.11 -14.00
CA ASP A 75 -5.55 16.05 -15.14
C ASP A 75 -6.93 16.65 -14.80
N THR A 76 -7.46 16.36 -13.60
CA THR A 76 -8.77 16.89 -13.15
C THR A 76 -8.76 18.41 -12.97
N ARG A 77 -7.61 19.01 -12.64
CA ARG A 77 -7.48 20.48 -12.47
C ARG A 77 -7.34 21.24 -13.79
N GLN A 78 -7.05 20.56 -14.89
CA GLN A 78 -6.86 21.16 -16.22
C GLN A 78 -8.12 21.07 -17.11
N ALA A 79 -9.16 20.36 -16.67
CA ALA A 79 -10.45 20.21 -17.35
C ALA A 79 -11.52 21.14 -16.75
#